data_AF-A0A0Q4NER8-F1
#
_entry.id   AF-A0A0Q4NER8-F1
#
_cell.length_a   1.000
_cell.length_b   1.000
_cell.length_c   1.000
_cell.angle_alpha   90.00
_cell.angle_beta   90.00
_cell.angle_gamma   90.00
#
_symmetry.space_group_name_H-M   'P 1'
#
loop_
_entity.id
_entity.type
_entity.pdbx_description
1 polymer ?
#
loop_
_entity_poly.entity_id
_entity_poly.type
_entity_poly.pdbx_seq_one_letter_code
_entity_poly.pdbx_strand_id
1 'polypeptide(L)'
;MEEVKKILLREIDSLNRAEQRDNKPRFSFSFLKKHPGLWASMYGCYILTVALIFTTDFLGWPAFWGATLFIVLMSGLMLLDVTPKYRFEDIDNVSDIRVCYYGEWYYIRTLSPQAISDILNNDKVPDEIKQGVDKLLTKKGEVDFYDVFRLTWGQKSAAAV
;
A
#
# COMPACT_ATOMS: atom_id res chain seq x y z
N MET A 1 18.49 -9.76 -18.19
CA MET A 1 18.07 -9.96 -16.78
C MET A 1 18.40 -8.73 -15.93
N GLU A 2 19.69 -8.37 -15.76
CA GLU A 2 20.06 -7.16 -15.01
C GLU A 2 19.47 -5.87 -15.56
N GLU A 3 19.36 -5.73 -16.88
CA GLU A 3 18.78 -4.52 -17.48
C GLU A 3 17.28 -4.37 -17.18
N VAL A 4 16.53 -5.48 -17.13
CA VAL A 4 15.13 -5.45 -16.68
C VAL A 4 15.06 -5.00 -15.22
N LYS A 5 15.97 -5.50 -14.36
CA LYS A 5 16.07 -5.08 -12.96
C LYS A 5 16.34 -3.58 -12.84
N LYS A 6 17.25 -3.03 -13.63
CA LYS A 6 17.56 -1.59 -13.66
C LYS A 6 16.36 -0.74 -14.09
N ILE A 7 15.60 -1.19 -15.10
CA ILE A 7 14.39 -0.48 -15.55
C ILE A 7 13.34 -0.47 -14.44
N LEU A 8 13.07 -1.63 -13.82
CA LEU A 8 12.10 -1.73 -12.72
C LEU A 8 12.52 -0.89 -11.51
N LEU A 9 13.80 -0.92 -11.12
CA LEU A 9 14.33 -0.09 -10.03
C LEU A 9 14.16 1.41 -10.31
N ARG A 10 14.44 1.84 -11.55
CA ARG A 10 14.28 3.24 -11.96
C ARG A 10 12.82 3.68 -11.88
N GLU A 11 11.91 2.82 -12.32
CA GLU A 11 10.48 3.10 -12.24
C GLU A 11 10.00 3.18 -10.78
N ILE A 12 10.46 2.27 -9.91
CA ILE A 12 10.18 2.29 -8.47
C ILE A 12 10.67 3.59 -7.83
N ASP A 13 11.88 4.03 -8.16
CA ASP A 13 12.43 5.30 -7.66
C ASP A 13 11.64 6.51 -8.16
N SER A 14 11.21 6.48 -9.42
CA SER A 14 10.34 7.51 -10.01
C SER A 14 9.02 7.60 -9.26
N LEU A 15 8.33 6.46 -9.05
CA LEU A 15 7.07 6.37 -8.31
C LEU A 15 7.23 6.81 -6.86
N ASN A 16 8.27 6.35 -6.17
CA ASN A 16 8.55 6.75 -4.79
C ASN A 16 8.74 8.26 -4.64
N ARG A 17 9.38 8.92 -5.63
CA ARG A 17 9.56 10.37 -5.64
C ARG A 17 8.27 11.09 -5.99
N ALA A 18 7.55 10.64 -7.01
CA ALA A 18 6.30 11.26 -7.48
C ALA A 18 5.21 11.21 -6.39
N GLU A 19 5.06 10.08 -5.71
CA GLU A 19 4.07 9.86 -4.65
C GLU A 19 4.58 10.26 -3.26
N GLN A 20 5.81 10.79 -3.14
CA GLN A 20 6.47 11.14 -1.88
C GLN A 20 6.41 10.02 -0.81
N ARG A 21 6.62 8.78 -1.22
CA ARG A 21 6.64 7.64 -0.29
C ARG A 21 7.92 7.75 0.54
N ASP A 22 7.80 8.13 1.80
CA ASP A 22 8.95 8.47 2.66
C ASP A 22 9.07 7.61 3.93
N ASN A 23 8.18 6.63 4.11
CA ASN A 23 8.04 5.79 5.32
C ASN A 23 7.77 6.60 6.60
N LYS A 24 7.38 7.88 6.51
CA LYS A 24 7.19 8.71 7.70
C LYS A 24 5.71 8.74 8.08
N PRO A 25 5.38 8.65 9.39
CA PRO A 25 4.04 8.93 9.87
C PRO A 25 3.72 10.41 9.64
N ARG A 26 2.67 10.67 8.88
CA ARG A 26 2.10 11.99 8.65
C ARG A 26 0.72 12.03 9.28
N PHE A 27 0.41 13.12 9.96
CA PHE A 27 -0.96 13.38 10.40
C PHE A 27 -1.81 13.74 9.19
N SER A 28 -2.80 12.89 8.89
CA SER A 28 -3.64 13.01 7.71
C SER A 28 -5.11 12.91 8.11
N PHE A 29 -5.88 13.93 7.73
CA PHE A 29 -7.35 13.88 7.81
C PHE A 29 -7.98 13.08 6.65
N SER A 30 -7.16 12.38 5.85
CA SER A 30 -7.60 11.50 4.77
C SER A 30 -8.64 10.49 5.25
N PHE A 31 -8.39 9.85 6.40
CA PHE A 31 -9.30 8.86 6.98
C PHE A 31 -10.68 9.45 7.30
N LEU A 32 -10.71 10.66 7.87
CA LEU A 32 -11.96 11.37 8.20
C LEU A 32 -12.77 11.71 6.93
N LYS A 33 -12.09 12.12 5.85
CA LYS A 33 -12.73 12.43 4.57
C LYS A 33 -13.23 11.19 3.83
N LYS A 34 -12.47 10.09 3.89
CA LYS A 34 -12.76 8.85 3.16
C LYS A 34 -13.82 7.99 3.84
N HIS A 35 -13.86 8.00 5.17
CA HIS A 35 -14.77 7.18 5.97
C HIS A 35 -15.52 7.99 7.04
N PRO A 36 -16.28 9.04 6.66
CA PRO A 36 -16.96 9.90 7.63
C PRO A 36 -18.00 9.15 8.46
N GLY A 37 -18.68 8.14 7.88
CA GLY A 37 -19.67 7.33 8.59
C GLY A 37 -19.05 6.43 9.67
N LEU A 38 -17.86 5.88 9.42
CA LEU A 38 -17.17 5.04 10.41
C LEU A 38 -16.72 5.89 11.61
N TRP A 39 -16.24 7.10 11.34
CA TRP A 39 -15.89 8.08 12.35
C TRP A 39 -17.12 8.50 13.16
N ALA A 40 -18.22 8.88 12.51
CA ALA A 40 -19.47 9.24 13.18
C ALA A 40 -20.02 8.11 14.06
N SER A 41 -19.99 6.87 13.56
CA SER A 41 -20.43 5.69 14.33
C SER A 41 -19.57 5.48 15.57
N MET A 42 -18.25 5.67 15.48
CA MET A 42 -17.35 5.52 16.62
C MET A 42 -17.70 6.50 17.75
N TYR A 43 -17.90 7.78 17.43
CA TYR A 43 -18.31 8.77 18.43
C TYR A 43 -19.74 8.53 18.94
N GLY A 44 -20.65 8.05 18.09
CA GLY A 44 -21.98 7.63 18.52
C GLY A 44 -21.94 6.50 19.56
N CYS A 45 -21.16 5.44 19.31
CA CYS A 45 -20.95 4.36 20.26
C CYS A 45 -20.26 4.83 21.55
N TYR A 46 -19.32 5.78 21.45
CA TYR A 46 -18.69 6.38 22.62
C TYR A 46 -19.69 7.14 23.50
N ILE A 47 -20.57 7.97 22.91
CA ILE A 47 -21.61 8.69 23.65
C ILE A 47 -22.54 7.71 24.38
N LEU A 48 -22.96 6.63 23.71
CA LEU A 48 -23.77 5.58 24.34
C LEU A 48 -23.03 4.91 25.50
N THR A 49 -21.74 4.64 25.34
CA THR A 49 -20.90 4.06 26.39
C THR A 49 -20.79 4.99 27.60
N VAL A 50 -20.59 6.29 27.36
CA VAL A 50 -20.54 7.30 28.42
C VAL A 50 -21.87 7.37 29.16
N ALA A 51 -23.00 7.36 28.44
CA ALA A 51 -24.33 7.33 29.07
C ALA A 51 -24.48 6.10 29.99
N LEU A 52 -24.06 4.93 29.52
CA LEU A 52 -24.14 3.66 30.27
C LEU A 52 -23.26 3.68 31.53
N ILE A 53 -22.07 4.28 31.44
CA ILE A 53 -21.16 4.46 32.59
C ILE A 53 -21.82 5.30 33.68
N PHE A 54 -22.51 6.39 33.32
CA PHE A 54 -23.16 7.28 34.29
C PHE A 54 -24.50 6.76 34.80
N THR A 55 -25.17 5.85 34.09
CA THR A 55 -26.39 5.19 34.58
C THR A 55 -26.10 4.00 35.50
N THR A 56 -24.83 3.56 35.59
CA THR A 56 -24.45 2.35 36.34
C THR A 56 -23.57 2.70 37.54
N ASP A 57 -24.00 2.30 38.73
CA ASP A 57 -23.32 2.64 39.99
C ASP A 57 -21.91 2.04 40.14
N PHE A 58 -21.56 1.03 39.34
CA PHE A 58 -20.29 0.31 39.44
C PHE A 58 -19.16 0.83 38.54
N LEU A 59 -19.46 1.54 37.43
CA LEU A 59 -18.42 1.91 36.45
C LEU A 59 -17.75 3.26 36.77
N GLY A 60 -18.51 4.23 37.29
CA GLY A 60 -17.99 5.46 37.88
C GLY A 60 -16.98 6.26 37.02
N TRP A 61 -16.28 7.19 37.68
CA TRP A 61 -15.28 8.07 37.05
C TRP A 61 -14.06 7.35 36.43
N PRO A 62 -13.54 6.24 37.00
CA PRO A 62 -12.39 5.54 36.40
C PRO A 62 -12.70 4.94 35.02
N ALA A 63 -13.88 4.34 34.84
CA ALA A 63 -14.26 3.77 33.55
C ALA A 63 -14.46 4.84 32.48
N PHE A 64 -14.99 6.01 32.85
CA PHE A 64 -15.11 7.15 31.95
C PHE A 64 -13.75 7.56 31.40
N TRP A 65 -12.78 7.86 32.27
CA TRP A 65 -11.43 8.26 31.84
C TRP A 65 -10.72 7.19 31.02
N GLY A 66 -10.89 5.91 31.37
CA GLY A 66 -10.35 4.79 30.59
C GLY A 66 -10.92 4.74 29.17
N ALA A 67 -12.25 4.83 29.04
CA ALA A 67 -12.93 4.83 27.75
C ALA A 67 -12.57 6.08 26.91
N THR A 68 -12.52 7.25 27.52
CA THR A 68 -12.11 8.50 26.86
C THR A 68 -10.68 8.40 26.35
N LEU A 69 -9.74 7.95 27.20
CA LEU A 69 -8.34 7.80 26.81
C LEU A 69 -8.18 6.81 25.66
N PHE A 70 -8.89 5.68 25.71
CA PHE A 70 -8.87 4.68 24.65
C PHE A 70 -9.37 5.24 23.32
N ILE A 71 -10.51 5.95 23.31
CA ILE A 71 -11.05 6.55 22.09
C ILE A 71 -10.15 7.65 21.54
N VAL A 72 -9.59 8.50 22.40
CA VAL A 72 -8.64 9.55 21.96
C VAL A 72 -7.38 8.92 21.36
N LEU A 73 -6.84 7.88 21.99
CA LEU A 73 -5.66 7.17 21.50
C LEU A 73 -5.95 6.48 20.16
N MET A 74 -7.04 5.72 20.06
CA MET A 74 -7.45 5.07 18.80
C MET A 74 -7.73 6.09 17.70
N SER A 75 -8.39 7.21 18.02
CA SER A 75 -8.63 8.31 17.07
C SER A 75 -7.33 8.93 16.58
N GLY A 76 -6.37 9.14 17.50
CA GLY A 76 -5.04 9.62 17.16
C GLY A 76 -4.28 8.67 16.23
N LEU A 77 -4.34 7.37 16.49
CA LEU A 77 -3.73 6.36 15.61
C LEU A 77 -4.39 6.32 14.23
N MET A 78 -5.71 6.44 14.13
CA MET A 78 -6.40 6.50 12.83
C MET A 78 -6.11 7.77 12.02
N LEU A 79 -5.59 8.81 12.67
CA LEU A 79 -5.14 10.03 11.99
C LEU A 79 -3.68 9.92 11.50
N LEU A 80 -2.96 8.86 11.88
CA LEU A 80 -1.61 8.60 11.39
C LEU A 80 -1.68 7.83 10.07
N ASP A 81 -1.05 8.41 9.06
CA ASP A 81 -0.94 7.88 7.70
C ASP A 81 0.55 7.79 7.36
N VAL A 82 1.05 6.62 7.00
CA VAL A 82 2.47 6.29 6.79
C VAL A 82 2.63 5.75 5.37
N THR A 83 3.03 6.54 4.39
CA THR A 83 3.19 6.02 3.02
C THR A 83 4.48 5.19 2.87
N PRO A 84 4.40 3.84 2.77
CA PRO A 84 5.60 3.02 2.75
C PRO A 84 6.27 3.08 1.38
N LYS A 85 7.60 3.11 1.34
CA LYS A 85 8.39 3.07 0.11
C LYS A 85 8.25 1.74 -0.60
N TYR A 86 8.14 1.80 -1.92
CA TYR A 86 8.26 0.65 -2.80
C TYR A 86 9.71 0.20 -2.92
N ARG A 87 9.92 -1.10 -2.97
CA ARG A 87 11.21 -1.78 -3.07
C ARG A 87 11.10 -2.96 -4.02
N PHE A 88 12.18 -3.27 -4.72
CA PHE A 88 12.20 -4.37 -5.67
C PHE A 88 12.06 -5.73 -4.98
N GLU A 89 12.63 -5.86 -3.78
CA GLU A 89 12.59 -7.08 -2.97
C GLU A 89 11.18 -7.40 -2.44
N ASP A 90 10.25 -6.45 -2.55
CA ASP A 90 8.88 -6.58 -2.06
C ASP A 90 7.88 -6.95 -3.19
N ILE A 91 8.34 -7.14 -4.44
CA ILE A 91 7.47 -7.41 -5.61
C ILE A 91 6.72 -8.75 -5.48
N ASP A 92 7.35 -9.78 -4.92
CA ASP A 92 6.82 -11.14 -4.75
C ASP A 92 6.25 -11.39 -3.35
N ASN A 93 6.51 -10.50 -2.39
CA ASN A 93 6.02 -10.59 -1.02
C ASN A 93 4.55 -10.12 -0.93
N VAL A 94 3.65 -11.01 -1.31
CA VAL A 94 2.18 -10.84 -1.23
C VAL A 94 1.69 -10.60 0.22
N SER A 95 2.48 -10.95 1.23
CA SER A 95 2.09 -10.95 2.65
C SER A 95 2.84 -9.92 3.50
N ASP A 96 3.05 -8.72 2.99
CA ASP A 96 3.58 -7.63 3.80
C ASP A 96 2.44 -6.95 4.61
N ILE A 97 2.59 -6.85 5.93
CA ILE A 97 1.69 -6.10 6.83
C ILE A 97 1.49 -4.65 6.35
N ARG A 98 2.47 -4.09 5.62
CA ARG A 98 2.38 -2.78 4.97
C ARG A 98 1.30 -2.72 3.87
N VAL A 99 1.05 -3.82 3.15
CA VAL A 99 -0.02 -3.94 2.15
C VAL A 99 -1.40 -4.00 2.83
N CYS A 100 -1.50 -4.65 4.00
CA CYS A 100 -2.74 -4.70 4.77
C CYS A 100 -3.15 -3.33 5.36
N TYR A 101 -2.20 -2.42 5.62
CA TYR A 101 -2.48 -1.10 6.19
C TYR A 101 -2.94 -0.06 5.16
N TYR A 102 -2.47 -0.16 3.91
CA TYR A 102 -2.79 0.80 2.83
C TYR A 102 -3.77 0.27 1.79
N GLY A 103 -3.98 -1.04 1.71
CA GLY A 103 -4.85 -1.66 0.71
C GLY A 103 -4.33 -1.53 -0.73
N GLU A 104 -3.11 -1.05 -0.93
CA GLU A 104 -2.45 -1.00 -2.22
C GLU A 104 -1.61 -2.27 -2.42
N TRP A 105 -2.09 -3.12 -3.31
CA TRP A 105 -1.35 -4.30 -3.71
C TRP A 105 -0.25 -3.93 -4.70
N TYR A 106 1.00 -4.18 -4.32
CA TYR A 106 2.15 -4.03 -5.23
C TYR A 106 1.94 -4.83 -6.53
N TYR A 107 1.25 -5.98 -6.45
CA TYR A 107 0.99 -6.85 -7.59
C TYR A 107 0.14 -6.21 -8.70
N ILE A 108 -0.70 -5.20 -8.39
CA ILE A 108 -1.61 -4.54 -9.34
C ILE A 108 -1.01 -3.21 -9.84
N ARG A 109 0.22 -2.85 -9.43
CA ARG A 109 0.83 -1.62 -9.92
C ARG A 109 1.26 -1.79 -11.36
N THR A 110 0.66 -1.00 -12.23
CA THR A 110 0.97 -0.93 -13.65
C THR A 110 2.29 -0.19 -13.86
N LEU A 111 3.08 -0.65 -14.84
CA LEU A 111 4.26 0.09 -15.31
C LEU A 111 3.82 1.31 -16.11
N SER A 112 4.59 2.40 -16.04
CA SER A 112 4.40 3.51 -16.96
C SER A 112 4.63 3.09 -18.42
N PRO A 113 3.99 3.76 -19.40
CA PRO A 113 4.23 3.52 -20.82
C PRO A 113 5.71 3.68 -21.21
N GLN A 114 6.45 4.54 -20.49
CA GLN A 114 7.86 4.77 -20.72
C GLN A 114 8.70 3.56 -20.29
N ALA A 115 8.43 2.97 -19.12
CA ALA A 115 9.11 1.76 -18.67
C ALA A 115 8.82 0.56 -19.60
N ILE A 116 7.60 0.46 -20.12
CA ILE A 116 7.22 -0.57 -21.10
C ILE A 116 8.00 -0.38 -22.41
N SER A 117 8.09 0.85 -22.90
CA SER A 117 8.86 1.18 -24.11
C SER A 117 10.35 0.89 -23.92
N ASP A 118 10.92 1.21 -22.75
CA ASP A 118 12.30 0.91 -22.38
C ASP A 118 12.57 -0.61 -22.39
N ILE A 119 11.60 -1.44 -21.97
CA ILE A 119 11.73 -2.90 -22.00
C ILE A 119 11.70 -3.43 -23.44
N LEU A 120 10.79 -2.92 -24.28
CA LEU A 120 10.62 -3.39 -25.67
C LEU A 120 11.78 -2.96 -26.57
N ASN A 121 12.28 -1.74 -26.41
CA ASN A 121 13.32 -1.15 -27.27
C ASN A 121 14.76 -1.49 -26.85
N ASN A 122 14.97 -2.14 -25.71
CA ASN A 122 16.31 -2.44 -25.22
C ASN A 122 16.85 -3.76 -25.79
N ASP A 123 17.96 -3.69 -26.53
CA ASP A 123 18.61 -4.85 -27.16
C ASP A 123 19.13 -5.89 -26.15
N LYS A 124 19.36 -5.48 -24.89
CA LYS A 124 19.85 -6.36 -23.82
C LYS A 124 18.73 -7.13 -23.09
N VAL A 125 17.47 -6.89 -23.45
CA VAL A 125 16.32 -7.62 -22.93
C VAL A 125 16.04 -8.80 -23.87
N PRO A 126 16.00 -10.05 -23.37
CA PRO A 126 15.66 -11.22 -24.17
C PRO A 126 14.31 -11.09 -24.89
N ASP A 127 14.24 -11.55 -26.13
CA ASP A 127 13.04 -11.45 -26.97
C ASP A 127 11.85 -12.22 -26.37
N GLU A 128 12.09 -13.28 -25.61
CA GLU A 128 11.03 -14.02 -24.88
C GLU A 128 10.27 -13.12 -23.90
N ILE A 129 10.97 -12.22 -23.21
CA ILE A 129 10.37 -11.29 -22.25
C ILE A 129 9.59 -10.21 -23.01
N LYS A 130 10.14 -9.70 -24.12
CA LYS A 130 9.46 -8.71 -24.97
C LYS A 130 8.16 -9.25 -25.55
N GLN A 131 8.19 -10.48 -26.07
CA GLN A 131 6.99 -11.17 -26.57
C GLN A 131 5.98 -11.41 -25.45
N GLY A 132 6.44 -11.75 -24.24
CA GLY A 132 5.59 -11.87 -23.05
C GLY A 132 4.87 -10.57 -22.70
N VAL A 133 5.61 -9.46 -22.68
CA VAL A 133 5.07 -8.11 -22.41
C VAL A 133 4.08 -7.67 -23.48
N ASP A 134 4.41 -7.87 -24.76
CA ASP A 134 3.53 -7.53 -25.90
C ASP A 134 2.21 -8.34 -25.87
N LYS A 135 2.30 -9.62 -25.51
CA LYS A 135 1.13 -10.48 -25.32
C LYS A 135 0.24 -10.02 -24.16
N LEU A 136 0.84 -9.55 -23.06
CA LEU A 136 0.09 -9.01 -21.93
C LEU A 136 -0.57 -7.68 -22.29
N LEU A 137 0.12 -6.79 -22.99
CA LEU A 137 -0.46 -5.56 -23.52
C LEU A 137 -1.67 -5.84 -24.43
N THR A 138 -1.53 -6.80 -25.34
CA THR A 138 -2.62 -7.14 -26.29
C THR A 138 -3.84 -7.75 -25.57
N LYS A 139 -3.63 -8.54 -24.52
CA LYS A 139 -4.72 -9.26 -23.82
C LYS A 139 -5.37 -8.46 -22.69
N LYS A 140 -4.55 -7.77 -21.89
CA LYS A 140 -4.94 -7.11 -20.64
C LYS A 140 -4.98 -5.58 -20.81
N GLY A 141 -4.28 -5.02 -21.79
CA GLY A 141 -4.14 -3.58 -21.99
C GLY A 141 -3.08 -2.93 -21.10
N GLU A 142 -2.72 -3.59 -20.00
CA GLU A 142 -1.80 -3.08 -18.98
C GLU A 142 -0.81 -4.18 -18.56
N VAL A 143 0.35 -3.76 -18.08
CA VAL A 143 1.42 -4.67 -17.62
C VAL A 143 1.83 -4.25 -16.22
N ASP A 144 1.78 -5.19 -15.29
CA ASP A 144 2.10 -4.93 -13.88
C ASP A 144 3.56 -5.28 -13.55
N PHE A 145 4.08 -4.71 -12.47
CA PHE A 145 5.42 -5.03 -11.95
C PHE A 145 5.61 -6.53 -11.73
N TYR A 146 4.58 -7.18 -11.19
CA TYR A 146 4.60 -8.62 -10.93
C TYR A 146 4.64 -9.45 -12.21
N ASP A 147 3.94 -9.02 -13.26
CA ASP A 147 3.92 -9.73 -14.54
C ASP A 147 5.32 -9.73 -15.19
N VAL A 148 5.98 -8.56 -15.24
CA VAL A 148 7.36 -8.44 -15.76
C VAL A 148 8.35 -9.23 -14.91
N PHE A 149 8.22 -9.15 -13.58
CA PHE A 149 9.07 -9.90 -12.66
C PHE A 149 8.94 -11.42 -12.91
N ARG A 150 7.72 -11.93 -13.01
CA ARG A 150 7.45 -13.35 -13.24
C ARG A 150 7.91 -13.82 -14.63
N LEU A 151 7.78 -12.99 -15.66
CA LEU A 151 8.32 -13.28 -17.00
C LEU A 151 9.85 -13.36 -17.00
N THR A 152 10.50 -12.56 -16.15
CA THR A 152 11.96 -12.45 -16.11
C THR A 152 12.57 -13.53 -15.21
N TRP A 153 12.10 -13.69 -13.98
CA TRP A 153 12.71 -14.57 -12.97
C TRP A 153 11.87 -15.79 -12.56
N GLY A 154 10.69 -15.97 -13.15
CA GLY A 154 9.84 -17.14 -12.89
C GLY A 154 9.29 -17.16 -11.47
N GLN A 155 9.60 -18.23 -10.73
CA GLN A 155 9.19 -18.41 -9.32
C GLN A 155 10.32 -18.09 -8.32
N LYS A 156 11.43 -17.50 -8.76
CA LYS A 156 12.48 -17.08 -7.82
C LYS A 156 12.00 -15.93 -6.97
N SER A 157 12.43 -15.89 -5.70
CA SER A 157 12.09 -14.78 -4.82
C SER A 157 12.83 -13.52 -5.23
N ALA A 158 12.18 -12.36 -5.18
CA ALA A 158 12.77 -11.07 -5.55
C ALA A 158 13.92 -10.68 -4.62
N ALA A 159 13.89 -11.13 -3.35
CA ALA A 159 14.97 -10.95 -2.40
C ALA A 159 16.24 -11.79 -2.72
N ALA A 160 16.11 -12.81 -3.57
CA ALA A 160 17.19 -13.73 -3.92
C ALA A 160 17.86 -13.42 -5.27
N VAL A 161 17.48 -12.30 -5.90
CA VAL A 161 17.84 -11.91 -7.28
C VAL A 161 18.29 -10.46 -7.32
#